data_AF-I6AVF1-F1
#
_entry.id   AF-I6AVF1-F1
#
_cell.length_a   1.000
_cell.length_b   1.000
_cell.length_c   1.000
_cell.angle_alpha   90.00
_cell.angle_beta   90.00
_cell.angle_gamma   90.00
#
_symmetry.space_group_name_H-M   'P 1'
#
loop_
_entity.id
_entity.type
_entity.pdbx_description
1 polymer ?
#
loop_
_entity_poly.entity_id
_entity_poly.type
_entity_poly.pdbx_seq_one_letter_code
_entity_poly.pdbx_strand_id
1 'polypeptide(L)'
;MTSPVTRVPSFAFMNSKTPVHLATTPTALLAALVMHTATLHGGTPDYTRTSGGNWSDASLWTPREGLPANTVPGADNTAGMTISASTSLTLDATGTTTIKDFHADATTGGLTLTFASPGSGTTGHRSLDITGTLSKANDTTKIAFENSASSSRLLNVAIGKLDLATNGGSAAFGRSDGTRALNNLSIGETVLGGGGGSNSIQIYLNVSNDYSLGKLTFNPGNNEKSVYLITNSATASGYARTATVAGITDASNNATLYGSRNASASSNSATLRIHTAGTTDTFTAATALVDGTGGTLAVRKTGAGTQILTGQSTWTGGTFVEEGALVIRGAGTLAATGELAVATDATFVTATDAALTLHGATLATGAILGFDLTSADARLNLTGNLLHDLAGSAGGAATFVIDFRGTGILDHAYGGLLSVAGTTNDFADATLSYINFGAGNLAGTLTFAELTNGFTLSSGNIPEPATAALLGSLAILVLASLVRRRHAG
;
A
#
# COMPACT_ATOMS: atom_id res chain seq x y z
N MET A 1 68.13 44.95 55.07
CA MET A 1 68.00 44.66 53.63
C MET A 1 67.09 43.45 53.47
N THR A 2 66.21 43.50 52.48
CA THR A 2 64.82 43.03 52.51
C THR A 2 64.57 41.53 52.35
N SER A 3 63.68 41.05 53.23
CA SER A 3 62.69 39.95 53.15
C SER A 3 63.14 38.48 53.26
N PRO A 4 62.44 37.63 54.06
CA PRO A 4 62.95 36.34 54.49
C PRO A 4 62.36 35.14 53.74
N VAL A 5 63.16 34.08 53.72
CA VAL A 5 62.80 32.71 53.29
C VAL A 5 62.18 31.97 54.48
N THR A 6 61.05 31.31 54.26
CA THR A 6 60.50 30.29 55.16
C THR A 6 60.14 29.03 54.38
N ARG A 7 60.38 27.89 55.00
CA ARG A 7 60.34 26.54 54.44
C ARG A 7 59.38 25.69 55.30
N VAL A 8 58.87 24.60 54.71
CA VAL A 8 58.34 23.34 55.32
C VAL A 8 56.84 23.35 55.76
N PRO A 9 56.07 22.22 55.76
CA PRO A 9 56.00 21.02 54.89
C PRO A 9 54.57 20.59 54.41
N SER A 10 54.59 19.66 53.45
CA SER A 10 53.73 18.47 53.19
C SER A 10 52.43 18.21 54.00
N PHE A 11 51.31 17.90 53.31
CA PHE A 11 50.48 16.69 53.50
C PHE A 11 49.38 16.59 52.41
N ALA A 12 48.86 15.37 52.22
CA ALA A 12 48.20 14.84 51.02
C ALA A 12 46.65 14.87 50.99
N PHE A 13 46.13 14.84 49.76
CA PHE A 13 44.87 14.28 49.19
C PHE A 13 43.70 13.85 50.10
N MET A 14 42.47 14.34 49.82
CA MET A 14 41.41 13.60 49.07
C MET A 14 40.08 14.38 48.92
N ASN A 15 39.60 14.43 47.67
CA ASN A 15 38.26 14.11 47.16
C ASN A 15 36.97 14.78 47.69
N SER A 16 36.30 15.56 46.82
CA SER A 16 34.91 15.28 46.37
C SER A 16 34.50 16.29 45.28
N LYS A 17 33.98 15.81 44.15
CA LYS A 17 33.44 16.62 43.05
C LYS A 17 32.00 16.17 42.77
N THR A 18 31.04 17.05 43.07
CA THR A 18 29.72 17.10 42.45
C THR A 18 29.66 18.39 41.63
N PRO A 19 29.19 18.39 40.37
CA PRO A 19 28.84 19.62 39.68
C PRO A 19 27.32 19.76 39.56
N VAL A 20 26.82 20.81 40.21
CA VAL A 20 25.58 21.51 39.85
C VAL A 20 25.89 22.34 38.60
N HIS A 21 25.09 22.23 37.53
CA HIS A 21 25.16 23.17 36.41
C HIS A 21 23.80 23.83 36.14
N LEU A 22 23.90 25.15 36.16
CA LEU A 22 22.94 26.22 35.99
C LEU A 22 22.16 26.12 34.66
N ALA A 23 20.84 26.30 34.75
CA ALA A 23 19.96 26.43 33.60
C ALA A 23 20.06 27.84 32.99
N THR A 24 20.29 27.92 31.68
CA THR A 24 20.08 29.11 30.87
C THR A 24 19.36 28.70 29.58
N THR A 25 18.13 29.17 29.41
CA THR A 25 17.40 29.13 28.14
C THR A 25 17.98 30.16 27.16
N PRO A 26 17.79 29.93 25.86
CA PRO A 26 17.21 30.99 25.06
C PRO A 26 16.03 30.48 24.22
N THR A 27 14.91 31.15 24.41
CA THR A 27 13.72 31.15 23.57
C THR A 27 14.09 31.64 22.17
N ALA A 28 14.20 30.73 21.21
CA ALA A 28 14.26 31.08 19.79
C ALA A 28 12.83 31.15 19.24
N LEU A 29 12.40 32.39 18.98
CA LEU A 29 11.20 32.76 18.27
C LEU A 29 11.34 32.28 16.80
N LEU A 30 10.85 31.09 16.49
CA LEU A 30 10.76 30.63 15.10
C LEU A 30 9.52 31.26 14.47
N ALA A 31 9.72 32.34 13.71
CA ALA A 31 8.69 32.88 12.84
C ALA A 31 8.26 31.78 11.86
N ALA A 32 7.02 31.30 12.03
CA ALA A 32 6.37 30.43 11.06
C ALA A 32 6.14 31.21 9.77
N LEU A 33 7.15 31.21 8.90
CA LEU A 33 6.97 31.51 7.49
C LEU A 33 6.16 30.35 6.93
N VAL A 34 4.82 30.49 6.93
CA VAL A 34 3.93 29.65 6.15
C VAL A 34 4.24 29.93 4.68
N MET A 35 5.27 29.28 4.16
CA MET A 35 5.37 29.07 2.72
C MET A 35 4.19 28.18 2.36
N HIS A 36 3.13 28.79 1.85
CA HIS A 36 2.24 28.11 0.92
C HIS A 36 3.13 27.66 -0.24
N THR A 37 3.67 26.45 -0.15
CA THR A 37 4.14 25.72 -1.32
C THR A 37 2.88 25.38 -2.11
N ALA A 38 2.38 26.36 -2.87
CA ALA A 38 1.66 26.03 -4.10
C ALA A 38 2.68 25.26 -4.94
N THR A 39 2.67 23.94 -4.82
CA THR A 39 3.30 23.08 -5.80
C THR A 39 2.58 23.33 -7.10
N LEU A 40 3.11 24.30 -7.87
CA LEU A 40 2.80 24.57 -9.26
C LEU A 40 3.12 23.28 -10.04
N HIS A 41 2.16 22.36 -10.04
CA HIS A 41 2.22 21.17 -10.88
C HIS A 41 1.91 21.60 -12.31
N GLY A 42 2.95 21.68 -13.13
CA GLY A 42 2.85 21.88 -14.58
C GLY A 42 3.19 23.30 -15.01
N GLY A 43 4.04 23.43 -16.04
CA GLY A 43 4.23 24.69 -16.73
C GLY A 43 2.92 25.23 -17.32
N THR A 44 2.93 26.49 -17.75
CA THR A 44 1.80 27.08 -18.49
C THR A 44 1.34 26.14 -19.61
N PRO A 45 0.04 25.77 -19.67
CA PRO A 45 -0.46 24.84 -20.67
C PRO A 45 -0.11 25.27 -22.09
N ASP A 46 0.22 24.30 -22.95
CA ASP A 46 0.44 24.51 -24.38
C ASP A 46 -0.87 24.85 -25.09
N TYR A 47 -1.98 24.27 -24.60
CA TYR A 47 -3.32 24.53 -25.11
C TYR A 47 -4.27 24.76 -23.97
N THR A 48 -5.15 25.74 -24.12
CA THR A 48 -6.21 26.05 -23.15
C THR A 48 -7.59 25.95 -23.79
N ARG A 49 -8.59 25.63 -22.98
CA ARG A 49 -10.00 25.53 -23.39
C ARG A 49 -10.92 25.96 -22.25
N THR A 50 -12.09 26.52 -22.57
CA THR A 50 -13.04 27.04 -21.57
C THR A 50 -14.45 26.43 -21.63
N SER A 51 -14.73 25.60 -22.64
CA SER A 51 -16.04 24.99 -22.87
C SER A 51 -15.91 23.52 -23.25
N GLY A 52 -16.91 22.69 -22.97
CA GLY A 52 -16.95 21.30 -23.44
C GLY A 52 -17.20 21.18 -24.94
N GLY A 53 -17.55 19.98 -25.39
CA GLY A 53 -17.77 19.65 -26.80
C GLY A 53 -16.80 18.56 -27.28
N ASN A 54 -16.61 18.47 -28.59
CA ASN A 54 -15.74 17.46 -29.18
C ASN A 54 -14.27 17.74 -28.90
N TRP A 55 -13.48 16.69 -28.65
CA TRP A 55 -12.03 16.80 -28.47
C TRP A 55 -11.36 17.24 -29.78
N SER A 56 -11.80 16.66 -30.90
CA SER A 56 -11.22 16.92 -32.23
C SER A 56 -11.49 18.31 -32.80
N ASP A 57 -12.37 19.10 -32.19
CA ASP A 57 -12.68 20.45 -32.62
C ASP A 57 -11.58 21.42 -32.21
N ALA A 58 -10.64 21.63 -33.14
CA ALA A 58 -9.49 22.50 -32.94
C ALA A 58 -9.85 23.97 -32.72
N SER A 59 -11.06 24.42 -33.10
CA SER A 59 -11.50 25.80 -32.87
C SER A 59 -11.77 26.11 -31.39
N LEU A 60 -11.96 25.06 -30.58
CA LEU A 60 -12.20 25.15 -29.14
C LEU A 60 -10.89 25.13 -28.32
N TRP A 61 -9.75 24.94 -28.97
CA TRP A 61 -8.43 24.94 -28.35
C TRP A 61 -7.69 26.24 -28.68
N THR A 62 -7.25 26.94 -27.64
CA THR A 62 -6.40 28.14 -27.77
C THR A 62 -4.95 27.74 -27.52
N PRO A 63 -4.10 27.67 -28.57
CA PRO A 63 -2.69 27.35 -28.41
C PRO A 63 -1.93 28.52 -27.76
N ARG A 64 -0.87 28.18 -27.04
CA ARG A 64 0.14 29.14 -26.58
C ARG A 64 0.85 29.79 -27.77
N GLU A 65 1.32 31.01 -27.57
CA GLU A 65 2.15 31.72 -28.56
C GLU A 65 3.32 30.84 -29.04
N GLY A 66 3.49 30.75 -30.37
CA GLY A 66 4.50 29.92 -31.02
C GLY A 66 4.04 28.52 -31.44
N LEU A 67 2.83 28.09 -31.04
CA LEU A 67 2.25 26.82 -31.48
C LEU A 67 1.27 27.02 -32.66
N PRO A 68 1.02 25.99 -33.49
CA PRO A 68 0.13 26.08 -34.65
C PRO A 68 -1.32 26.39 -34.24
N ALA A 69 -1.90 27.44 -34.83
CA ALA A 69 -3.34 27.72 -34.72
C ALA A 69 -4.18 26.58 -35.32
N ASN A 70 -5.41 26.41 -34.83
CA ASN A 70 -6.36 25.39 -35.31
C ASN A 70 -5.82 23.95 -35.26
N THR A 71 -5.08 23.62 -34.20
CA THR A 71 -4.66 22.24 -33.91
C THR A 71 -5.17 21.79 -32.55
N VAL A 72 -5.27 20.48 -32.38
CA VAL A 72 -5.64 19.87 -31.09
C VAL A 72 -4.37 19.48 -30.33
N PRO A 73 -4.42 19.41 -28.98
CA PRO A 73 -3.29 18.93 -28.19
C PRO A 73 -2.91 17.51 -28.60
N GLY A 74 -1.62 17.30 -28.88
CA GLY A 74 -1.04 16.00 -29.18
C GLY A 74 -0.29 15.37 -28.00
N ALA A 75 0.40 14.27 -28.27
CA ALA A 75 1.04 13.41 -27.26
C ALA A 75 2.10 14.12 -26.39
N ASP A 76 2.76 15.15 -26.92
CA ASP A 76 3.80 15.89 -26.21
C ASP A 76 3.26 17.14 -25.49
N ASN A 77 1.97 17.45 -25.65
CA ASN A 77 1.40 18.71 -25.21
C ASN A 77 0.76 18.62 -23.82
N THR A 78 0.87 19.72 -23.09
CA THR A 78 0.10 19.97 -21.87
C THR A 78 -1.20 20.71 -22.21
N ALA A 79 -2.34 20.14 -21.87
CA ALA A 79 -3.66 20.74 -22.06
C ALA A 79 -4.22 21.26 -20.72
N GLY A 80 -4.83 22.44 -20.74
CA GLY A 80 -5.53 23.04 -19.61
C GLY A 80 -6.98 23.32 -19.95
N MET A 81 -7.88 23.09 -19.00
CA MET A 81 -9.29 23.47 -19.16
C MET A 81 -9.81 24.17 -17.93
N THR A 82 -10.31 25.40 -18.09
CA THR A 82 -10.97 26.15 -17.01
C THR A 82 -12.48 26.11 -17.22
N ILE A 83 -13.22 25.51 -16.30
CA ILE A 83 -14.68 25.35 -16.41
C ILE A 83 -15.44 26.32 -15.50
N SER A 84 -16.52 26.88 -16.01
CA SER A 84 -17.48 27.71 -15.27
C SER A 84 -18.85 27.04 -15.10
N ALA A 85 -19.05 25.89 -15.74
CA ALA A 85 -20.20 25.02 -15.59
C ALA A 85 -19.78 23.56 -15.78
N SER A 86 -20.53 22.62 -15.20
CA SER A 86 -20.31 21.18 -15.46
C SER A 86 -20.43 20.90 -16.96
N THR A 87 -19.46 20.17 -17.51
CA THR A 87 -19.32 20.03 -18.96
C THR A 87 -18.69 18.70 -19.34
N SER A 88 -18.79 18.36 -20.63
CA SER A 88 -18.25 17.11 -21.17
C SER A 88 -17.29 17.37 -22.33
N LEU A 89 -16.16 16.67 -22.32
CA LEU A 89 -15.25 16.52 -23.46
C LEU A 89 -15.52 15.17 -24.12
N THR A 90 -16.03 15.22 -25.36
CA THR A 90 -16.35 14.03 -26.13
C THR A 90 -15.14 13.56 -26.92
N LEU A 91 -14.68 12.33 -26.68
CA LEU A 91 -13.57 11.68 -27.38
C LEU A 91 -14.04 11.11 -28.73
N ASP A 92 -14.35 12.02 -29.65
CA ASP A 92 -15.06 11.74 -30.91
C ASP A 92 -14.20 11.04 -31.97
N ALA A 93 -12.88 11.27 -31.94
CA ALA A 93 -11.92 10.59 -32.82
C ALA A 93 -11.95 9.07 -32.63
N THR A 94 -11.81 8.31 -33.72
CA THR A 94 -11.57 6.86 -33.65
C THR A 94 -10.16 6.58 -33.15
N GLY A 95 -9.99 5.60 -32.24
CA GLY A 95 -8.68 5.19 -31.74
C GLY A 95 -8.32 5.81 -30.39
N THR A 96 -7.02 6.10 -30.23
CA THR A 96 -6.45 6.65 -29.00
C THR A 96 -6.24 8.15 -29.13
N THR A 97 -6.77 8.90 -28.17
CA THR A 97 -6.41 10.30 -27.92
C THR A 97 -5.27 10.30 -26.90
N THR A 98 -4.09 10.77 -27.30
CA THR A 98 -2.92 10.82 -26.43
C THR A 98 -2.52 12.27 -26.16
N ILE A 99 -2.26 12.58 -24.90
CA ILE A 99 -1.72 13.85 -24.42
C ILE A 99 -0.68 13.60 -23.33
N LYS A 100 0.19 14.58 -23.10
CA LYS A 100 1.17 14.48 -22.03
C LYS A 100 0.52 14.75 -20.69
N ASP A 101 0.09 15.98 -20.47
CA ASP A 101 -0.48 16.42 -19.21
C ASP A 101 -1.87 17.02 -19.45
N PHE A 102 -2.77 16.86 -18.48
CA PHE A 102 -4.07 17.51 -18.48
C PHE A 102 -4.32 18.16 -17.12
N HIS A 103 -4.64 19.45 -17.13
CA HIS A 103 -4.99 20.20 -15.94
C HIS A 103 -6.43 20.70 -16.03
N ALA A 104 -7.28 20.28 -15.08
CA ALA A 104 -8.64 20.78 -14.96
C ALA A 104 -8.73 21.86 -13.87
N ASP A 105 -9.24 23.02 -14.20
CA ASP A 105 -9.48 24.13 -13.28
C ASP A 105 -10.97 24.48 -13.29
N ALA A 106 -11.50 24.98 -12.16
CA ALA A 106 -12.87 25.45 -12.06
C ALA A 106 -12.90 26.83 -11.40
N THR A 107 -13.76 27.71 -11.92
CA THR A 107 -13.94 29.05 -11.34
C THR A 107 -14.69 29.02 -10.00
N THR A 108 -15.36 27.91 -9.68
CA THR A 108 -16.14 27.70 -8.45
C THR A 108 -16.20 26.20 -8.09
N GLY A 109 -16.41 25.89 -6.81
CA GLY A 109 -16.77 24.54 -6.36
C GLY A 109 -18.10 24.02 -6.93
N GLY A 110 -18.29 22.70 -6.95
CA GLY A 110 -19.50 22.02 -7.44
C GLY A 110 -19.45 21.44 -8.86
N LEU A 111 -18.46 21.78 -9.68
CA LEU A 111 -18.40 21.49 -11.11
C LEU A 111 -17.74 20.15 -11.48
N THR A 112 -18.35 19.45 -12.43
CA THR A 112 -17.84 18.19 -12.99
C THR A 112 -17.31 18.38 -14.42
N LEU A 113 -16.08 17.92 -14.67
CA LEU A 113 -15.56 17.70 -16.01
C LEU A 113 -15.69 16.23 -16.37
N THR A 114 -16.42 15.91 -17.44
CA THR A 114 -16.60 14.53 -17.89
C THR A 114 -15.89 14.27 -19.22
N PHE A 115 -14.98 13.31 -19.25
CA PHE A 115 -14.50 12.70 -20.49
C PHE A 115 -15.49 11.62 -20.92
N ALA A 116 -16.10 11.80 -22.09
CA ALA A 116 -17.16 10.93 -22.57
C ALA A 116 -16.79 10.28 -23.90
N SER A 117 -17.16 9.01 -24.08
CA SER A 117 -17.24 8.44 -25.42
C SER A 117 -18.36 9.12 -26.23
N PRO A 118 -18.26 9.26 -27.56
CA PRO A 118 -19.30 9.88 -28.39
C PRO A 118 -20.62 9.11 -28.37
N GLY A 119 -21.73 9.86 -28.54
CA GLY A 119 -23.09 9.32 -28.72
C GLY A 119 -23.22 8.46 -29.99
N SER A 120 -24.36 7.75 -30.12
CA SER A 120 -24.76 6.81 -31.19
C SER A 120 -24.04 6.89 -32.55
N GLY A 121 -23.84 5.73 -33.21
CA GLY A 121 -23.54 5.67 -34.65
C GLY A 121 -22.20 5.01 -35.05
N THR A 122 -21.34 4.64 -34.11
CA THR A 122 -20.09 3.91 -34.40
C THR A 122 -19.78 2.90 -33.29
N THR A 123 -19.56 1.64 -33.64
CA THR A 123 -19.11 0.59 -32.70
C THR A 123 -17.62 0.75 -32.41
N GLY A 124 -17.14 0.15 -31.30
CA GLY A 124 -15.71 0.04 -31.00
C GLY A 124 -15.25 0.78 -29.75
N HIS A 125 -13.97 0.59 -29.45
CA HIS A 125 -13.30 1.17 -28.29
C HIS A 125 -12.86 2.62 -28.55
N ARG A 126 -12.80 3.40 -27.48
CA ARG A 126 -12.10 4.69 -27.44
C ARG A 126 -11.08 4.62 -26.34
N SER A 127 -9.92 5.21 -26.56
CA SER A 127 -8.87 5.25 -25.56
C SER A 127 -8.47 6.70 -25.32
N LEU A 128 -8.35 7.08 -24.05
CA LEU A 128 -7.68 8.29 -23.62
C LEU A 128 -6.41 7.88 -22.89
N ASP A 129 -5.29 8.44 -23.33
CA ASP A 129 -3.98 8.18 -22.76
C ASP A 129 -3.34 9.51 -22.34
N ILE A 130 -3.26 9.73 -21.03
CA ILE A 130 -2.58 10.87 -20.43
C ILE A 130 -1.24 10.35 -19.92
N THR A 131 -0.18 10.49 -20.71
CA THR A 131 1.09 9.80 -20.43
C THR A 131 1.84 10.37 -19.23
N GLY A 132 1.60 11.64 -18.92
CA GLY A 132 2.10 12.37 -17.76
C GLY A 132 1.01 12.50 -16.69
N THR A 133 0.73 13.73 -16.27
CA THR A 133 -0.11 14.03 -15.11
C THR A 133 -1.50 14.48 -15.50
N LEU A 134 -2.51 13.81 -14.96
CA LEU A 134 -3.87 14.34 -14.83
C LEU A 134 -3.99 15.01 -13.46
N SER A 135 -4.21 16.32 -13.45
CA SER A 135 -4.34 17.09 -12.21
C SER A 135 -5.57 18.00 -12.23
N LYS A 136 -5.88 18.56 -11.06
CA LYS A 136 -6.92 19.57 -10.92
C LYS A 136 -6.55 20.69 -9.94
N ALA A 137 -7.16 21.85 -10.13
CA ALA A 137 -7.07 22.98 -9.22
C ALA A 137 -8.01 22.86 -8.01
N ASN A 138 -7.89 23.85 -7.12
CA ASN A 138 -8.38 23.81 -5.74
C ASN A 138 -9.90 23.75 -5.59
N ASP A 139 -10.64 24.20 -6.61
CA ASP A 139 -12.10 24.30 -6.58
C ASP A 139 -12.78 23.32 -7.55
N THR A 140 -12.01 22.58 -8.35
CA THR A 140 -12.55 21.61 -9.32
C THR A 140 -13.03 20.34 -8.60
N THR A 141 -14.26 19.96 -8.91
CA THR A 141 -15.12 19.26 -7.95
C THR A 141 -15.29 17.79 -8.29
N LYS A 142 -15.21 17.42 -9.57
CA LYS A 142 -15.13 16.02 -9.99
C LYS A 142 -14.55 15.91 -11.40
N ILE A 143 -13.57 15.02 -11.60
CA ILE A 143 -13.21 14.53 -12.94
C ILE A 143 -13.90 13.18 -13.12
N ALA A 144 -14.66 13.02 -14.20
CA ALA A 144 -15.38 11.80 -14.50
C ALA A 144 -14.97 11.24 -15.87
N PHE A 145 -14.96 9.93 -16.00
CA PHE A 145 -14.75 9.21 -17.25
C PHE A 145 -15.97 8.32 -17.47
N GLU A 146 -16.76 8.55 -18.51
CA GLU A 146 -18.05 7.86 -18.67
C GLU A 146 -18.25 7.35 -20.10
N ASN A 147 -18.87 6.18 -20.23
CA ASN A 147 -19.48 5.78 -21.50
C ASN A 147 -20.76 6.59 -21.75
N SER A 148 -21.12 6.80 -23.01
CA SER A 148 -22.39 7.46 -23.37
C SER A 148 -23.61 6.56 -23.11
N ALA A 149 -24.80 7.17 -23.06
CA ALA A 149 -26.07 6.55 -22.65
C ALA A 149 -26.54 5.39 -23.53
N SER A 150 -26.06 5.36 -24.77
CA SER A 150 -26.64 4.56 -25.83
C SER A 150 -25.65 3.56 -26.42
N SER A 151 -24.56 3.21 -25.74
CA SER A 151 -23.41 2.67 -26.46
C SER A 151 -22.92 1.29 -25.99
N SER A 152 -22.88 0.35 -26.94
CA SER A 152 -21.94 -0.78 -27.02
C SER A 152 -20.47 -0.35 -27.15
N ARG A 153 -20.13 0.85 -26.66
CA ARG A 153 -18.85 1.52 -26.84
C ARG A 153 -18.19 1.62 -25.49
N LEU A 154 -16.91 1.32 -25.50
CA LEU A 154 -16.12 1.02 -24.33
C LEU A 154 -14.98 2.03 -24.27
N LEU A 155 -14.95 2.87 -23.23
CA LEU A 155 -13.86 3.79 -22.96
C LEU A 155 -12.76 3.08 -22.15
N ASN A 156 -11.53 3.15 -22.65
CA ASN A 156 -10.32 2.77 -21.95
C ASN A 156 -9.60 4.04 -21.50
N VAL A 157 -9.07 4.05 -20.29
CA VAL A 157 -8.31 5.19 -19.75
C VAL A 157 -6.96 4.71 -19.24
N ALA A 158 -5.91 5.36 -19.72
CA ALA A 158 -4.56 5.25 -19.20
C ALA A 158 -4.11 6.63 -18.69
N ILE A 159 -3.54 6.66 -17.48
CA ILE A 159 -3.03 7.88 -16.85
C ILE A 159 -1.65 7.57 -16.26
N GLY A 160 -0.63 8.35 -16.58
CA GLY A 160 0.70 8.22 -15.99
C GLY A 160 0.64 8.51 -14.50
N LYS A 161 0.15 9.69 -14.12
CA LYS A 161 -0.06 10.11 -12.73
C LYS A 161 -1.43 10.76 -12.57
N LEU A 162 -2.27 10.22 -11.70
CA LEU A 162 -3.48 10.88 -11.20
C LEU A 162 -3.12 11.67 -9.95
N ASP A 163 -3.08 13.00 -10.07
CA ASP A 163 -2.71 13.90 -8.99
C ASP A 163 -3.92 14.68 -8.46
N LEU A 164 -4.43 14.23 -7.32
CA LEU A 164 -5.47 14.89 -6.53
C LEU A 164 -4.88 15.49 -5.25
N ALA A 165 -3.59 15.86 -5.26
CA ALA A 165 -2.89 16.32 -4.06
C ALA A 165 -3.37 17.71 -3.60
N THR A 166 -3.62 18.61 -4.54
CA THR A 166 -4.05 19.97 -4.28
C THR A 166 -5.57 20.02 -4.03
N ASN A 167 -5.94 20.09 -2.75
CA ASN A 167 -7.26 20.42 -2.19
C ASN A 167 -8.47 19.63 -2.75
N GLY A 168 -9.03 18.72 -1.93
CA GLY A 168 -10.39 18.15 -2.06
C GLY A 168 -10.76 17.51 -3.42
N GLY A 169 -12.02 17.11 -3.57
CA GLY A 169 -12.61 16.76 -4.88
C GLY A 169 -12.57 15.27 -5.24
N SER A 170 -13.21 14.90 -6.35
CA SER A 170 -13.40 13.48 -6.70
C SER A 170 -12.87 13.11 -8.08
N ALA A 171 -12.49 11.84 -8.25
CA ALA A 171 -12.35 11.20 -9.55
C ALA A 171 -13.36 10.06 -9.67
N ALA A 172 -13.99 9.90 -10.83
CA ALA A 172 -14.91 8.79 -11.10
C ALA A 172 -14.56 8.12 -12.42
N PHE A 173 -14.36 6.81 -12.38
CA PHE A 173 -14.08 5.97 -13.53
C PHE A 173 -15.30 5.09 -13.78
N GLY A 174 -16.09 5.48 -14.77
CA GLY A 174 -17.48 5.07 -14.94
C GLY A 174 -18.44 5.97 -14.16
N ARG A 175 -19.74 5.83 -14.42
CA ARG A 175 -20.77 6.59 -13.71
C ARG A 175 -20.80 6.17 -12.25
N SER A 176 -20.84 7.16 -11.35
CA SER A 176 -20.93 6.95 -9.90
C SER A 176 -22.28 6.39 -9.44
N ASP A 177 -23.33 6.47 -10.27
CA ASP A 177 -24.60 5.76 -10.04
C ASP A 177 -24.53 4.28 -10.42
N GLY A 178 -23.39 3.83 -10.97
CA GLY A 178 -23.14 2.44 -11.29
C GLY A 178 -23.74 1.95 -12.61
N THR A 179 -24.44 2.81 -13.36
CA THR A 179 -25.17 2.41 -14.57
C THR A 179 -24.29 2.25 -15.82
N ARG A 180 -23.09 2.83 -15.82
CA ARG A 180 -22.15 2.77 -16.95
C ARG A 180 -20.73 2.55 -16.47
N ALA A 181 -20.24 1.35 -16.68
CA ALA A 181 -18.88 0.98 -16.34
C ALA A 181 -17.89 1.48 -17.41
N LEU A 182 -16.74 1.96 -16.97
CA LEU A 182 -15.55 2.13 -17.81
C LEU A 182 -15.07 0.74 -18.27
N ASN A 183 -14.45 0.61 -19.43
CA ASN A 183 -13.96 -0.68 -19.88
C ASN A 183 -12.67 -1.09 -19.17
N ASN A 184 -11.61 -0.31 -19.36
CA ASN A 184 -10.28 -0.55 -18.79
C ASN A 184 -9.76 0.71 -18.11
N LEU A 185 -9.01 0.52 -17.03
CA LEU A 185 -8.32 1.57 -16.31
C LEU A 185 -6.90 1.11 -15.95
N SER A 186 -5.92 1.95 -16.29
CA SER A 186 -4.55 1.82 -15.81
C SER A 186 -4.03 3.18 -15.37
N ILE A 187 -3.60 3.27 -14.11
CA ILE A 187 -2.91 4.43 -13.57
C ILE A 187 -1.50 4.02 -13.14
N GLY A 188 -0.48 4.80 -13.46
CA GLY A 188 0.91 4.54 -13.06
C GLY A 188 1.20 4.97 -11.61
N GLU A 189 0.69 6.12 -11.20
CA GLU A 189 0.73 6.62 -9.83
C GLU A 189 -0.57 7.37 -9.49
N THR A 190 -1.10 7.13 -8.30
CA THR A 190 -2.28 7.82 -7.78
C THR A 190 -1.92 8.55 -6.49
N VAL A 191 -2.10 9.87 -6.45
CA VAL A 191 -1.78 10.71 -5.29
C VAL A 191 -3.04 11.43 -4.79
N LEU A 192 -3.35 11.30 -3.50
CA LEU A 192 -4.49 11.96 -2.86
C LEU A 192 -4.03 12.85 -1.69
N GLY A 193 -4.48 14.11 -1.67
CA GLY A 193 -4.34 15.02 -0.53
C GLY A 193 -3.04 15.83 -0.46
N GLY A 194 -2.95 16.70 0.56
CA GLY A 194 -1.85 17.68 0.71
C GLY A 194 -2.30 19.14 0.85
N GLY A 195 -3.61 19.40 0.85
CA GLY A 195 -4.20 20.74 1.03
C GLY A 195 -4.78 20.99 2.43
N GLY A 196 -4.94 22.26 2.82
CA GLY A 196 -5.41 22.68 4.15
C GLY A 196 -6.94 22.75 4.36
N GLY A 197 -7.75 22.26 3.41
CA GLY A 197 -9.21 22.33 3.47
C GLY A 197 -9.90 21.07 4.00
N SER A 198 -11.08 21.19 4.62
CA SER A 198 -11.88 20.08 5.17
C SER A 198 -12.59 19.18 4.14
N ASN A 199 -12.29 19.32 2.85
CA ASN A 199 -13.02 18.64 1.79
C ASN A 199 -12.55 17.18 1.63
N SER A 200 -13.50 16.24 1.53
CA SER A 200 -13.21 14.83 1.22
C SER A 200 -12.62 14.68 -0.19
N ILE A 201 -11.71 13.72 -0.36
CA ILE A 201 -11.15 13.29 -1.64
C ILE A 201 -11.65 11.88 -1.92
N GLN A 202 -12.30 11.68 -3.06
CA GLN A 202 -12.97 10.41 -3.34
C GLN A 202 -12.63 9.86 -4.72
N ILE A 203 -12.33 8.57 -4.81
CA ILE A 203 -12.17 7.84 -6.07
C ILE A 203 -13.28 6.79 -6.18
N TYR A 204 -14.05 6.87 -7.25
CA TYR A 204 -15.14 5.94 -7.56
C TYR A 204 -14.77 5.04 -8.74
N LEU A 205 -14.76 3.73 -8.52
CA LEU A 205 -14.35 2.76 -9.54
C LEU A 205 -15.54 1.89 -9.96
N ASN A 206 -16.09 2.21 -11.13
CA ASN A 206 -17.06 1.41 -11.86
C ASN A 206 -16.39 0.93 -13.15
N VAL A 207 -15.55 -0.09 -13.07
CA VAL A 207 -14.75 -0.60 -14.20
C VAL A 207 -15.17 -2.03 -14.50
N SER A 208 -15.32 -2.37 -15.78
CA SER A 208 -15.78 -3.68 -16.25
C SER A 208 -14.74 -4.78 -16.06
N ASN A 209 -13.46 -4.43 -16.15
CA ASN A 209 -12.36 -5.37 -16.01
C ASN A 209 -11.56 -5.07 -14.73
N ASP A 210 -10.64 -5.97 -14.40
CA ASP A 210 -9.58 -5.69 -13.42
C ASP A 210 -8.75 -4.49 -13.86
N TYR A 211 -8.22 -3.74 -12.90
CA TYR A 211 -7.57 -2.47 -13.16
C TYR A 211 -6.36 -2.22 -12.27
N SER A 212 -5.54 -1.26 -12.66
CA SER A 212 -4.39 -0.80 -11.88
C SER A 212 -4.56 0.65 -11.45
N LEU A 213 -4.27 0.94 -10.19
CA LEU A 213 -4.16 2.30 -9.66
C LEU A 213 -2.68 2.72 -9.48
N GLY A 214 -1.75 1.83 -9.83
CA GLY A 214 -0.33 2.12 -9.73
C GLY A 214 0.13 2.27 -8.28
N LYS A 215 1.20 3.03 -8.05
CA LYS A 215 1.60 3.36 -6.67
C LYS A 215 0.54 4.28 -6.05
N LEU A 216 0.02 3.92 -4.89
CA LEU A 216 -1.00 4.71 -4.21
C LEU A 216 -0.38 5.50 -3.05
N THR A 217 -0.47 6.83 -3.11
CA THR A 217 0.11 7.73 -2.11
C THR A 217 -0.98 8.62 -1.50
N PHE A 218 -1.15 8.52 -0.18
CA PHE A 218 -1.99 9.40 0.61
C PHE A 218 -1.12 10.38 1.37
N ASN A 219 -1.12 11.63 0.90
CA ASN A 219 -0.32 12.68 1.52
C ASN A 219 -0.95 13.12 2.85
N PRO A 220 -0.13 13.62 3.80
CA PRO A 220 -0.61 14.22 5.04
C PRO A 220 -1.67 15.31 4.81
N GLY A 221 -2.57 15.47 5.77
CA GLY A 221 -3.62 16.49 5.74
C GLY A 221 -4.93 15.97 6.31
N ASN A 222 -5.82 16.90 6.70
CA ASN A 222 -7.04 16.61 7.44
C ASN A 222 -8.19 16.08 6.56
N ASN A 223 -8.03 16.13 5.23
CA ASN A 223 -9.02 15.63 4.27
C ASN A 223 -9.24 14.12 4.47
N GLU A 224 -10.51 13.72 4.55
CA GLU A 224 -10.89 12.30 4.39
C GLU A 224 -10.52 11.86 2.97
N LYS A 225 -9.93 10.68 2.82
CA LYS A 225 -9.51 10.13 1.53
C LYS A 225 -10.14 8.75 1.36
N SER A 226 -11.04 8.62 0.41
CA SER A 226 -11.83 7.39 0.24
C SER A 226 -11.69 6.85 -1.17
N VAL A 227 -11.24 5.59 -1.29
CA VAL A 227 -11.18 4.88 -2.57
C VAL A 227 -12.17 3.74 -2.54
N TYR A 228 -13.15 3.76 -3.43
CA TYR A 228 -14.16 2.72 -3.56
C TYR A 228 -13.84 1.81 -4.75
N LEU A 229 -13.35 0.61 -4.47
CA LEU A 229 -12.89 -0.35 -5.49
C LEU A 229 -14.03 -0.86 -6.38
N ILE A 230 -15.25 -0.89 -5.85
CA ILE A 230 -16.45 -1.20 -6.63
C ILE A 230 -17.51 -0.14 -6.34
N THR A 231 -17.95 0.54 -7.39
CA THR A 231 -19.08 1.47 -7.38
C THR A 231 -20.07 1.07 -8.46
N ASN A 232 -20.96 0.13 -8.16
CA ASN A 232 -21.99 -0.35 -9.07
C ASN A 232 -23.40 0.14 -8.69
N SER A 233 -24.39 -0.12 -9.55
CA SER A 233 -25.78 0.24 -9.26
C SER A 233 -26.29 -0.69 -8.15
N ALA A 234 -27.17 -0.20 -7.28
CA ALA A 234 -27.74 -1.01 -6.20
C ALA A 234 -28.51 -2.24 -6.71
N THR A 235 -28.96 -2.20 -7.96
CA THR A 235 -29.64 -3.29 -8.66
C THR A 235 -28.72 -4.20 -9.45
N ALA A 236 -27.44 -3.84 -9.58
CA ALA A 236 -26.45 -4.66 -10.28
C ALA A 236 -26.05 -5.83 -9.37
N SER A 237 -25.78 -7.01 -9.93
CA SER A 237 -25.49 -8.23 -9.16
C SER A 237 -24.03 -8.68 -9.35
N GLY A 238 -23.33 -8.98 -8.25
CA GLY A 238 -22.22 -9.95 -8.21
C GLY A 238 -20.94 -9.52 -8.91
N TYR A 239 -20.49 -8.28 -8.73
CA TYR A 239 -19.23 -7.83 -9.34
C TYR A 239 -18.05 -8.43 -8.60
N ALA A 240 -17.18 -9.12 -9.33
CA ALA A 240 -15.86 -9.55 -8.85
C ALA A 240 -14.78 -8.72 -9.54
N ARG A 241 -13.95 -7.97 -8.80
CA ARG A 241 -12.91 -7.10 -9.38
C ARG A 241 -11.63 -7.15 -8.59
N THR A 242 -10.51 -7.19 -9.31
CA THR A 242 -9.17 -7.00 -8.75
C THR A 242 -8.67 -5.59 -9.04
N ALA A 243 -8.40 -4.84 -7.97
CA ALA A 243 -7.66 -3.58 -8.01
C ALA A 243 -6.19 -3.85 -7.71
N THR A 244 -5.29 -3.50 -8.63
CA THR A 244 -3.85 -3.66 -8.44
C THR A 244 -3.22 -2.35 -8.02
N VAL A 245 -2.40 -2.37 -6.97
CA VAL A 245 -1.58 -1.23 -6.55
C VAL A 245 -0.11 -1.65 -6.45
N ALA A 246 0.79 -0.76 -6.83
CA ALA A 246 2.24 -0.93 -6.77
C ALA A 246 2.81 -0.49 -5.41
N GLY A 247 2.17 -0.95 -4.33
CA GLY A 247 2.42 -0.49 -2.95
C GLY A 247 1.56 0.71 -2.55
N ILE A 248 1.36 0.85 -1.24
CA ILE A 248 0.54 1.91 -0.62
C ILE A 248 1.39 2.67 0.40
N THR A 249 1.53 3.97 0.21
CA THR A 249 2.13 4.89 1.18
C THR A 249 1.06 5.80 1.75
N ASP A 250 0.92 5.83 3.07
CA ASP A 250 -0.03 6.71 3.74
C ASP A 250 0.54 7.26 5.04
N ALA A 251 0.70 8.58 5.08
CA ALA A 251 1.14 9.34 6.25
C ALA A 251 0.01 10.26 6.80
N SER A 252 -1.23 10.08 6.35
CA SER A 252 -2.36 10.96 6.65
C SER A 252 -3.26 10.47 7.79
N ASN A 253 -3.25 9.19 8.15
CA ASN A 253 -4.15 8.57 9.15
C ASN A 253 -5.66 8.79 8.88
N ASN A 254 -6.05 9.20 7.68
CA ASN A 254 -7.43 9.54 7.32
C ASN A 254 -7.77 9.05 5.91
N ALA A 255 -7.21 7.89 5.54
CA ALA A 255 -7.47 7.23 4.28
C ALA A 255 -8.12 5.88 4.50
N THR A 256 -9.13 5.58 3.67
CA THR A 256 -9.86 4.32 3.70
C THR A 256 -10.03 3.76 2.29
N LEU A 257 -9.72 2.48 2.12
CA LEU A 257 -10.03 1.71 0.92
C LEU A 257 -11.23 0.83 1.23
N TYR A 258 -12.31 1.06 0.49
CA TYR A 258 -13.55 0.32 0.56
C TYR A 258 -13.62 -0.69 -0.58
N GLY A 259 -13.87 -1.96 -0.26
CA GLY A 259 -14.15 -2.98 -1.28
C GLY A 259 -15.34 -2.62 -2.16
N SER A 260 -16.41 -2.11 -1.55
CA SER A 260 -17.63 -1.69 -2.26
C SER A 260 -18.26 -0.46 -1.62
N ARG A 261 -18.82 0.42 -2.45
CA ARG A 261 -19.56 1.60 -1.98
C ARG A 261 -21.03 1.32 -1.73
N ASN A 262 -21.67 0.57 -2.62
CA ASN A 262 -23.13 0.45 -2.67
C ASN A 262 -23.55 -0.98 -2.36
N ALA A 263 -24.68 -1.13 -1.64
CA ALA A 263 -25.35 -2.43 -1.50
C ALA A 263 -25.65 -3.02 -2.88
N SER A 264 -25.47 -4.32 -3.06
CA SER A 264 -25.79 -5.03 -4.30
C SER A 264 -26.82 -6.13 -4.02
N ALA A 265 -27.65 -6.46 -5.02
CA ALA A 265 -28.60 -7.57 -4.93
C ALA A 265 -27.91 -8.94 -4.71
N SER A 266 -26.63 -9.06 -5.06
CA SER A 266 -25.76 -10.17 -4.67
C SER A 266 -24.37 -9.65 -4.33
N SER A 267 -23.78 -10.10 -3.23
CA SER A 267 -22.53 -9.54 -2.68
C SER A 267 -21.45 -9.34 -3.74
N ASN A 268 -20.95 -8.11 -3.83
CA ASN A 268 -19.75 -7.79 -4.58
C ASN A 268 -18.53 -8.48 -3.94
N SER A 269 -17.51 -8.76 -4.73
CA SER A 269 -16.23 -9.31 -4.28
C SER A 269 -15.10 -8.46 -4.83
N ALA A 270 -14.52 -7.63 -3.98
CA ALA A 270 -13.33 -6.85 -4.31
C ALA A 270 -12.09 -7.60 -3.86
N THR A 271 -11.06 -7.63 -4.71
CA THR A 271 -9.71 -8.06 -4.33
C THR A 271 -8.78 -6.87 -4.47
N LEU A 272 -8.12 -6.46 -3.38
CA LEU A 272 -7.00 -5.54 -3.44
C LEU A 272 -5.71 -6.35 -3.57
N ARG A 273 -5.10 -6.30 -4.76
CA ARG A 273 -3.78 -6.88 -5.00
C ARG A 273 -2.70 -5.83 -4.82
N ILE A 274 -1.89 -5.99 -3.78
CA ILE A 274 -0.74 -5.15 -3.47
C ILE A 274 0.50 -5.84 -4.04
N HIS A 275 1.04 -5.31 -5.14
CA HIS A 275 2.21 -5.83 -5.83
C HIS A 275 3.44 -4.95 -5.58
N THR A 276 4.38 -5.39 -4.76
CA THR A 276 5.61 -4.63 -4.46
C THR A 276 6.80 -5.31 -5.13
N ALA A 277 7.29 -4.77 -6.24
CA ALA A 277 8.19 -5.50 -7.13
C ALA A 277 9.60 -5.72 -6.56
N GLY A 278 10.23 -4.69 -5.99
CA GLY A 278 11.61 -4.76 -5.50
C GLY A 278 11.71 -5.46 -4.14
N THR A 279 12.72 -6.31 -3.95
CA THR A 279 13.00 -6.98 -2.66
C THR A 279 13.28 -6.01 -1.52
N THR A 280 13.78 -4.81 -1.83
CA THR A 280 14.04 -3.74 -0.87
C THR A 280 12.89 -2.75 -0.75
N ASP A 281 11.86 -2.87 -1.58
CA ASP A 281 10.73 -1.95 -1.54
C ASP A 281 9.96 -2.18 -0.24
N THR A 282 9.80 -1.12 0.56
CA THR A 282 8.99 -1.14 1.77
C THR A 282 8.03 0.03 1.73
N PHE A 283 6.74 -0.27 1.80
CA PHE A 283 5.67 0.72 1.82
C PHE A 283 4.93 0.62 3.15
N THR A 284 4.64 1.77 3.77
CA THR A 284 3.88 1.84 5.03
C THR A 284 2.61 2.64 4.81
N ALA A 285 1.48 2.09 5.24
CA ALA A 285 0.19 2.73 5.10
C ALA A 285 -0.61 2.70 6.40
N ALA A 286 -0.98 3.89 6.88
CA ALA A 286 -2.00 4.09 7.91
C ALA A 286 -3.44 3.92 7.39
N THR A 287 -3.59 3.44 6.15
CA THR A 287 -4.86 3.31 5.45
C THR A 287 -5.69 2.20 6.06
N ALA A 288 -6.95 2.48 6.36
CA ALA A 288 -7.93 1.48 6.77
C ALA A 288 -8.42 0.69 5.55
N LEU A 289 -8.40 -0.64 5.64
CA LEU A 289 -8.98 -1.52 4.62
C LEU A 289 -10.29 -2.11 5.14
N VAL A 290 -11.39 -1.89 4.41
CA VAL A 290 -12.73 -2.28 4.84
C VAL A 290 -13.55 -2.83 3.68
N ASP A 291 -14.47 -3.74 3.96
CA ASP A 291 -15.37 -4.31 2.95
C ASP A 291 -16.22 -3.23 2.26
N GLY A 292 -16.68 -2.25 3.05
CA GLY A 292 -17.67 -1.27 2.63
C GLY A 292 -19.08 -1.85 2.57
N THR A 293 -19.99 -1.22 1.83
CA THR A 293 -21.38 -1.67 1.73
C THR A 293 -21.56 -2.60 0.54
N GLY A 294 -22.20 -3.75 0.74
CA GLY A 294 -22.68 -4.60 -0.37
C GLY A 294 -21.67 -5.60 -0.94
N GLY A 295 -20.56 -5.86 -0.26
CA GLY A 295 -19.59 -6.85 -0.71
C GLY A 295 -18.55 -7.21 0.34
N THR A 296 -17.60 -8.04 -0.05
CA THR A 296 -16.41 -8.40 0.75
C THR A 296 -15.15 -7.86 0.08
N LEU A 297 -14.14 -7.52 0.89
CA LEU A 297 -12.80 -7.18 0.46
C LEU A 297 -11.85 -8.32 0.83
N ALA A 298 -11.16 -8.86 -0.17
CA ALA A 298 -10.01 -9.75 0.01
C ALA A 298 -8.71 -8.97 -0.28
N VAL A 299 -7.62 -9.37 0.38
CA VAL A 299 -6.29 -8.77 0.19
C VAL A 299 -5.34 -9.82 -0.34
N ARG A 300 -4.62 -9.49 -1.42
CA ARG A 300 -3.54 -10.32 -1.98
C ARG A 300 -2.23 -9.54 -1.98
N LYS A 301 -1.20 -10.08 -1.34
CA LYS A 301 0.16 -9.54 -1.39
C LYS A 301 1.00 -10.36 -2.37
N THR A 302 1.55 -9.69 -3.38
CA THR A 302 2.45 -10.27 -4.40
C THR A 302 3.68 -9.39 -4.60
N GLY A 303 4.65 -9.85 -5.40
CA GLY A 303 5.94 -9.19 -5.56
C GLY A 303 6.84 -9.34 -4.33
N ALA A 304 8.15 -9.26 -4.54
CA ALA A 304 9.14 -9.61 -3.51
C ALA A 304 9.27 -8.61 -2.34
N GLY A 305 8.73 -7.39 -2.47
CA GLY A 305 8.82 -6.34 -1.46
C GLY A 305 7.89 -6.51 -0.25
N THR A 306 7.89 -5.49 0.61
CA THR A 306 7.13 -5.44 1.87
C THR A 306 6.03 -4.37 1.83
N GLN A 307 4.81 -4.74 2.23
CA GLN A 307 3.76 -3.80 2.58
C GLN A 307 3.48 -3.88 4.09
N ILE A 308 3.54 -2.73 4.76
CA ILE A 308 3.18 -2.56 6.18
C ILE A 308 1.84 -1.83 6.25
N LEU A 309 0.88 -2.40 6.96
CA LEU A 309 -0.44 -1.82 7.21
C LEU A 309 -0.57 -1.47 8.69
N THR A 310 -0.59 -0.18 9.01
CA THR A 310 -0.73 0.34 10.37
C THR A 310 -2.15 0.85 10.66
N GLY A 311 -2.98 1.01 9.62
CA GLY A 311 -4.38 1.42 9.76
C GLY A 311 -5.25 0.33 10.36
N GLN A 312 -6.23 0.72 11.17
CA GLN A 312 -7.22 -0.21 11.70
C GLN A 312 -8.10 -0.74 10.57
N SER A 313 -8.08 -2.04 10.36
CA SER A 313 -8.71 -2.66 9.22
C SER A 313 -9.66 -3.77 9.66
N THR A 314 -10.75 -3.94 8.90
CA THR A 314 -11.85 -4.86 9.26
C THR A 314 -12.40 -5.58 8.04
N TRP A 315 -11.58 -5.80 7.01
CA TRP A 315 -12.01 -6.58 5.85
C TRP A 315 -12.30 -8.02 6.28
N THR A 316 -13.35 -8.61 5.70
CA THR A 316 -13.77 -9.97 6.09
C THR A 316 -13.38 -11.03 5.09
N GLY A 317 -13.05 -10.66 3.84
CA GLY A 317 -12.56 -11.59 2.83
C GLY A 317 -11.17 -12.14 3.13
N GLY A 318 -10.74 -13.13 2.35
CA GLY A 318 -9.47 -13.82 2.57
C GLY A 318 -8.24 -12.91 2.46
N THR A 319 -7.16 -13.32 3.13
CA THR A 319 -5.84 -12.68 3.05
C THR A 319 -4.88 -13.67 2.42
N PHE A 320 -4.28 -13.34 1.28
CA PHE A 320 -3.36 -14.22 0.57
C PHE A 320 -2.00 -13.53 0.47
N VAL A 321 -0.95 -14.16 0.98
CA VAL A 321 0.44 -13.71 0.82
C VAL A 321 1.12 -14.71 -0.10
N GLU A 322 1.24 -14.32 -1.37
CA GLU A 322 1.77 -15.17 -2.43
C GLU A 322 3.29 -14.95 -2.59
N GLU A 323 3.75 -13.71 -2.37
CA GLU A 323 5.17 -13.33 -2.48
C GLU A 323 5.51 -12.16 -1.54
N GLY A 324 6.78 -12.09 -1.11
CA GLY A 324 7.30 -11.01 -0.28
C GLY A 324 6.66 -11.00 1.12
N ALA A 325 6.52 -9.82 1.71
CA ALA A 325 6.02 -9.68 3.09
C ALA A 325 4.78 -8.77 3.22
N LEU A 326 3.77 -9.26 3.95
CA LEU A 326 2.66 -8.45 4.45
C LEU A 326 2.79 -8.32 5.97
N VAL A 327 2.96 -7.10 6.47
CA VAL A 327 3.10 -6.79 7.90
C VAL A 327 1.87 -6.06 8.39
N ILE A 328 1.21 -6.61 9.40
CA ILE A 328 0.05 -6.02 10.05
C ILE A 328 0.47 -5.42 11.39
N ARG A 329 0.34 -4.10 11.52
CA ARG A 329 0.59 -3.32 12.76
C ARG A 329 -0.65 -2.65 13.30
N GLY A 330 -1.66 -2.44 12.45
CA GLY A 330 -2.96 -1.92 12.88
C GLY A 330 -3.76 -2.96 13.64
N ALA A 331 -4.42 -2.56 14.72
CA ALA A 331 -5.37 -3.43 15.42
C ALA A 331 -6.57 -3.78 14.52
N GLY A 332 -7.17 -4.96 14.73
CA GLY A 332 -8.39 -5.36 14.05
C GLY A 332 -8.60 -6.87 14.02
N THR A 333 -9.76 -7.26 13.52
CA THR A 333 -10.03 -8.63 13.06
C THR A 333 -9.93 -8.63 11.55
N LEU A 334 -9.05 -9.44 11.00
CA LEU A 334 -8.84 -9.56 9.57
C LEU A 334 -9.44 -10.86 9.10
N ALA A 335 -9.95 -10.89 7.86
CA ALA A 335 -10.47 -12.11 7.27
C ALA A 335 -11.42 -12.85 8.25
N ALA A 336 -12.37 -12.12 8.84
CA ALA A 336 -13.24 -12.68 9.88
C ALA A 336 -14.09 -13.86 9.37
N THR A 337 -14.28 -13.95 8.05
CA THR A 337 -14.95 -15.07 7.39
C THR A 337 -14.04 -15.78 6.38
N GLY A 338 -13.09 -15.07 5.75
CA GLY A 338 -12.10 -15.63 4.85
C GLY A 338 -10.90 -16.27 5.57
N GLU A 339 -10.10 -17.03 4.84
CA GLU A 339 -8.89 -17.67 5.37
C GLU A 339 -7.65 -16.78 5.13
N LEU A 340 -6.63 -16.95 5.97
CA LEU A 340 -5.25 -16.61 5.62
C LEU A 340 -4.65 -17.71 4.76
N ALA A 341 -3.99 -17.36 3.66
CA ALA A 341 -3.15 -18.28 2.91
C ALA A 341 -1.74 -17.69 2.77
N VAL A 342 -0.72 -18.44 3.12
CA VAL A 342 0.69 -18.01 2.96
C VAL A 342 1.42 -19.04 2.12
N ALA A 343 1.91 -18.61 0.97
CA ALA A 343 2.67 -19.44 0.04
C ALA A 343 4.10 -19.71 0.54
N THR A 344 4.78 -20.63 -0.11
CA THR A 344 6.20 -20.96 0.14
C THR A 344 7.06 -19.70 0.05
N ASP A 345 7.95 -19.51 1.03
CA ASP A 345 8.86 -18.37 1.16
C ASP A 345 8.17 -16.98 1.30
N ALA A 346 6.84 -16.93 1.30
CA ALA A 346 6.09 -15.71 1.57
C ALA A 346 5.97 -15.47 3.08
N THR A 347 5.90 -14.20 3.49
CA THR A 347 5.93 -13.80 4.90
C THR A 347 4.67 -13.05 5.30
N PHE A 348 3.95 -13.57 6.29
CA PHE A 348 2.91 -12.83 7.00
C PHE A 348 3.39 -12.47 8.40
N VAL A 349 3.37 -11.19 8.77
CA VAL A 349 3.86 -10.72 10.07
C VAL A 349 2.72 -10.09 10.86
N THR A 350 2.52 -10.55 12.09
CA THR A 350 1.75 -9.83 13.10
C THR A 350 2.70 -9.00 13.97
N ALA A 351 2.39 -7.71 14.09
CA ALA A 351 3.18 -6.70 14.78
C ALA A 351 2.27 -5.72 15.52
N THR A 352 1.12 -6.22 15.98
CA THR A 352 0.09 -5.48 16.70
C THR A 352 0.28 -5.60 18.20
N ASP A 353 0.01 -4.53 18.95
CA ASP A 353 0.03 -4.54 20.44
C ASP A 353 -1.09 -5.41 21.05
N ALA A 354 -2.11 -5.74 20.25
CA ALA A 354 -3.20 -6.64 20.60
C ALA A 354 -3.14 -7.90 19.75
N ALA A 355 -3.75 -9.00 20.19
CA ALA A 355 -3.82 -10.21 19.40
C ALA A 355 -4.59 -9.98 18.09
N LEU A 356 -3.96 -10.33 16.97
CA LEU A 356 -4.58 -10.30 15.65
C LEU A 356 -5.46 -11.54 15.49
N THR A 357 -6.74 -11.35 15.22
CA THR A 357 -7.69 -12.47 15.05
C THR A 357 -8.01 -12.68 13.57
N LEU A 358 -7.91 -13.93 13.12
CA LEU A 358 -8.32 -14.41 11.80
C LEU A 358 -9.27 -15.61 11.97
N HIS A 359 -9.97 -15.99 10.89
CA HIS A 359 -10.76 -17.22 10.87
C HIS A 359 -9.84 -18.44 10.91
N GLY A 360 -9.52 -19.06 9.77
CA GLY A 360 -8.48 -20.09 9.69
C GLY A 360 -7.23 -19.59 8.96
N ALA A 361 -6.24 -20.47 8.90
CA ALA A 361 -5.05 -20.27 8.08
C ALA A 361 -4.69 -21.56 7.32
N THR A 362 -4.23 -21.39 6.09
CA THR A 362 -3.64 -22.42 5.24
C THR A 362 -2.20 -22.01 4.92
N LEU A 363 -1.22 -22.83 5.32
CA LEU A 363 0.19 -22.51 5.15
C LEU A 363 0.87 -23.55 4.25
N ALA A 364 1.64 -23.09 3.27
CA ALA A 364 2.53 -23.95 2.50
C ALA A 364 3.79 -24.30 3.30
N THR A 365 4.46 -25.39 2.93
CA THR A 365 5.77 -25.74 3.46
C THR A 365 6.76 -24.64 3.15
N GLY A 366 7.41 -24.09 4.18
CA GLY A 366 8.34 -22.96 4.03
C GLY A 366 7.66 -21.58 4.03
N ALA A 367 6.35 -21.51 4.24
CA ALA A 367 5.69 -20.25 4.61
C ALA A 367 6.34 -19.68 5.88
N ILE A 368 6.34 -18.35 6.01
CA ILE A 368 6.95 -17.65 7.14
C ILE A 368 5.88 -16.90 7.92
N LEU A 369 5.75 -17.22 9.21
CA LEU A 369 4.96 -16.45 10.16
C LEU A 369 5.88 -15.59 11.02
N GLY A 370 5.73 -14.27 10.89
CA GLY A 370 6.51 -13.31 11.64
C GLY A 370 5.80 -12.80 12.90
N PHE A 371 6.57 -12.65 13.98
CA PHE A 371 6.12 -12.03 15.23
C PHE A 371 7.07 -10.89 15.60
N ASP A 372 6.56 -9.65 15.62
CA ASP A 372 7.29 -8.47 16.10
C ASP A 372 6.99 -8.28 17.60
N LEU A 373 7.94 -8.64 18.45
CA LEU A 373 7.81 -8.72 19.90
C LEU A 373 8.24 -7.42 20.61
N THR A 374 8.16 -6.26 19.93
CA THR A 374 8.68 -4.99 20.45
C THR A 374 7.82 -4.30 21.51
N SER A 375 6.48 -4.43 21.49
CA SER A 375 5.60 -3.58 22.31
C SER A 375 4.54 -4.29 23.18
N ALA A 376 4.17 -5.54 22.88
CA ALA A 376 3.48 -6.49 23.75
C ALA A 376 3.27 -7.74 22.90
N ASP A 377 3.91 -8.86 23.25
CA ASP A 377 3.91 -10.14 22.52
C ASP A 377 2.93 -10.19 21.35
N ALA A 378 3.38 -9.89 20.13
CA ALA A 378 2.53 -10.01 18.96
C ALA A 378 1.93 -11.42 18.95
N ARG A 379 0.61 -11.51 18.82
CA ARG A 379 -0.15 -12.76 18.89
C ARG A 379 -1.02 -12.91 17.67
N LEU A 380 -1.18 -14.16 17.25
CA LEU A 380 -2.08 -14.57 16.19
C LEU A 380 -3.10 -15.56 16.75
N ASN A 381 -4.38 -15.22 16.63
CA ASN A 381 -5.49 -16.06 17.06
C ASN A 381 -6.28 -16.53 15.83
N LEU A 382 -6.40 -17.84 15.66
CA LEU A 382 -7.23 -18.47 14.64
C LEU A 382 -8.50 -19.01 15.31
N THR A 383 -9.66 -18.52 14.90
CA THR A 383 -10.95 -19.04 15.37
C THR A 383 -11.38 -20.33 14.66
N GLY A 384 -10.77 -20.61 13.50
CA GLY A 384 -10.95 -21.78 12.66
C GLY A 384 -9.70 -22.67 12.62
N ASN A 385 -9.58 -23.46 11.55
CA ASN A 385 -8.56 -24.49 11.41
C ASN A 385 -7.19 -23.92 11.00
N LEU A 386 -6.14 -24.70 11.27
CA LEU A 386 -4.80 -24.47 10.72
C LEU A 386 -4.45 -25.63 9.79
N LEU A 387 -4.40 -25.37 8.49
CA LEU A 387 -4.29 -26.39 7.45
C LEU A 387 -2.98 -26.28 6.67
N HIS A 388 -2.48 -27.42 6.21
CA HIS A 388 -1.30 -27.50 5.35
C HIS A 388 -1.71 -27.43 3.87
N ASP A 389 -1.11 -26.53 3.11
CA ASP A 389 -1.33 -26.44 1.66
C ASP A 389 -0.57 -27.55 0.92
N LEU A 390 -1.19 -28.72 0.78
CA LEU A 390 -0.60 -29.85 0.06
C LEU A 390 -0.31 -29.54 -1.42
N ALA A 391 -1.08 -28.64 -2.05
CA ALA A 391 -0.92 -28.30 -3.45
C ALA A 391 0.28 -27.37 -3.68
N GLY A 392 0.47 -26.38 -2.80
CA GLY A 392 1.60 -25.45 -2.84
C GLY A 392 2.92 -26.03 -2.31
N SER A 393 2.88 -27.12 -1.53
CA SER A 393 4.03 -27.63 -0.77
C SER A 393 4.84 -28.74 -1.45
N ALA A 394 4.52 -29.13 -2.69
CA ALA A 394 5.16 -30.23 -3.43
C ALA A 394 5.29 -31.55 -2.63
N GLY A 395 4.37 -31.82 -1.70
CA GLY A 395 4.36 -33.04 -0.88
C GLY A 395 5.37 -33.09 0.29
N GLY A 396 5.90 -31.94 0.74
CA GLY A 396 6.75 -31.86 1.93
C GLY A 396 5.99 -32.11 3.25
N ALA A 397 6.72 -32.31 4.35
CA ALA A 397 6.12 -32.37 5.68
C ALA A 397 5.46 -31.02 6.03
N ALA A 398 4.39 -31.06 6.83
CA ALA A 398 3.73 -29.87 7.36
C ALA A 398 4.69 -29.13 8.31
N THR A 399 5.38 -28.12 7.79
CA THR A 399 6.29 -27.25 8.55
C THR A 399 6.25 -25.83 8.00
N PHE A 400 6.48 -24.85 8.86
CA PHE A 400 6.62 -23.45 8.51
C PHE A 400 7.73 -22.83 9.36
N VAL A 401 8.18 -21.64 8.98
CA VAL A 401 9.24 -20.90 9.68
C VAL A 401 8.63 -19.80 10.53
N ILE A 402 9.16 -19.63 11.73
CA ILE A 402 8.84 -18.51 12.62
C ILE A 402 9.94 -17.44 12.46
N ASP A 403 9.58 -16.23 12.08
CA ASP A 403 10.52 -15.10 12.02
C ASP A 403 10.24 -14.12 13.16
N PHE A 404 11.16 -14.02 14.11
CA PHE A 404 11.03 -13.07 15.22
C PHE A 404 11.50 -11.65 14.87
N ARG A 405 11.84 -11.37 13.61
CA ARG A 405 12.08 -10.01 13.08
C ARG A 405 13.22 -9.25 13.77
N GLY A 406 14.15 -9.94 14.41
CA GLY A 406 15.23 -9.35 15.22
C GLY A 406 14.75 -8.88 16.60
N THR A 407 13.57 -9.33 17.02
CA THR A 407 12.88 -8.93 18.25
C THR A 407 12.79 -10.11 19.22
N GLY A 408 12.56 -9.83 20.48
CA GLY A 408 12.56 -10.82 21.55
C GLY A 408 13.66 -10.59 22.58
N ILE A 409 13.40 -11.08 23.79
CA ILE A 409 14.19 -10.90 24.99
C ILE A 409 14.50 -12.30 25.51
N LEU A 410 15.79 -12.58 25.73
CA LEU A 410 16.22 -13.83 26.35
C LEU A 410 15.71 -13.92 27.78
N ASP A 411 15.49 -15.15 28.24
CA ASP A 411 15.00 -15.45 29.58
C ASP A 411 13.63 -14.81 29.88
N HIS A 412 12.89 -14.43 28.83
CA HIS A 412 11.51 -13.97 28.89
C HIS A 412 10.53 -15.10 28.55
N ALA A 413 9.45 -15.20 29.31
CA ALA A 413 8.40 -16.17 29.07
C ALA A 413 7.37 -15.62 28.08
N TYR A 414 7.37 -16.15 26.86
CA TYR A 414 6.39 -15.83 25.83
C TYR A 414 5.17 -16.73 25.99
N GLY A 415 3.99 -16.15 26.15
CA GLY A 415 2.74 -16.91 26.30
C GLY A 415 1.92 -16.94 25.02
N GLY A 416 1.73 -18.14 24.46
CA GLY A 416 0.75 -18.41 23.39
C GLY A 416 0.77 -17.43 22.22
N LEU A 417 1.89 -17.37 21.50
CA LEU A 417 2.04 -16.48 20.34
C LEU A 417 1.08 -16.88 19.19
N LEU A 418 0.70 -18.16 19.14
CA LEU A 418 -0.33 -18.68 18.24
C LEU A 418 -1.43 -19.37 19.05
N SER A 419 -2.69 -19.15 18.69
CA SER A 419 -3.81 -19.97 19.17
C SER A 419 -4.65 -20.47 18.01
N VAL A 420 -5.13 -21.72 18.11
CA VAL A 420 -5.97 -22.36 17.08
C VAL A 420 -7.19 -22.96 17.78
N ALA A 421 -8.37 -22.41 17.51
CA ALA A 421 -9.63 -22.89 18.08
C ALA A 421 -10.35 -23.91 17.18
N GLY A 422 -9.93 -24.06 15.93
CA GLY A 422 -10.48 -25.04 15.00
C GLY A 422 -10.26 -26.48 15.43
N THR A 423 -11.03 -27.39 14.83
CA THR A 423 -10.97 -28.83 15.11
C THR A 423 -9.82 -29.53 14.40
N THR A 424 -9.23 -28.88 13.39
CA THR A 424 -8.16 -29.44 12.57
C THR A 424 -6.92 -28.55 12.65
N ASN A 425 -5.80 -29.18 12.96
CA ASN A 425 -4.48 -28.57 12.96
C ASN A 425 -3.47 -29.56 12.36
N ASP A 426 -3.09 -29.33 11.11
CA ASP A 426 -2.16 -30.21 10.39
C ASP A 426 -0.71 -30.10 10.90
N PHE A 427 -0.42 -29.10 11.75
CA PHE A 427 0.90 -28.84 12.32
C PHE A 427 1.02 -29.19 13.81
N ALA A 428 0.01 -29.86 14.39
CA ALA A 428 -0.04 -30.11 15.84
C ALA A 428 1.22 -30.82 16.39
N ASP A 429 1.82 -31.71 15.58
CA ASP A 429 3.02 -32.48 15.93
C ASP A 429 4.30 -31.95 15.24
N ALA A 430 4.23 -30.79 14.59
CA ALA A 430 5.35 -30.25 13.83
C ALA A 430 6.46 -29.69 14.74
N THR A 431 7.70 -29.93 14.32
CA THR A 431 8.87 -29.14 14.77
C THR A 431 9.07 -27.99 13.79
N LEU A 432 9.02 -26.78 14.32
CA LEU A 432 9.06 -25.53 13.58
C LEU A 432 10.45 -24.92 13.70
N SER A 433 10.99 -24.41 12.60
CA SER A 433 12.24 -23.64 12.65
C SER A 433 11.91 -22.20 13.04
N TYR A 434 12.75 -21.57 13.86
CA TYR A 434 12.68 -20.13 14.08
C TYR A 434 13.98 -19.44 13.69
N ILE A 435 13.87 -18.17 13.31
CA ILE A 435 14.98 -17.30 12.92
C ILE A 435 14.82 -15.90 13.54
N ASN A 436 15.90 -15.13 13.54
CA ASN A 436 15.95 -13.73 13.93
C ASN A 436 15.38 -13.44 15.34
N PHE A 437 15.62 -14.31 16.32
CA PHE A 437 15.21 -14.04 17.70
C PHE A 437 16.19 -13.10 18.41
N GLY A 438 15.64 -12.00 18.94
CA GLY A 438 16.35 -10.96 19.69
C GLY A 438 17.44 -10.24 18.88
N ALA A 439 18.17 -9.35 19.55
CA ALA A 439 19.24 -8.57 18.92
C ALA A 439 20.40 -9.43 18.37
N GLY A 440 20.54 -10.66 18.85
CA GLY A 440 21.53 -11.63 18.36
C GLY A 440 21.11 -12.38 17.09
N ASN A 441 19.88 -12.17 16.60
CA ASN A 441 19.29 -12.89 15.46
C ASN A 441 19.42 -14.42 15.59
N LEU A 442 19.12 -14.95 16.77
CA LEU A 442 19.24 -16.38 17.05
C LEU A 442 18.27 -17.18 16.18
N ALA A 443 18.65 -18.43 15.90
CA ALA A 443 17.85 -19.39 15.16
C ALA A 443 17.88 -20.75 15.85
N GLY A 444 16.82 -21.55 15.65
CA GLY A 444 16.68 -22.85 16.29
C GLY A 444 15.36 -23.50 15.95
N THR A 445 14.86 -24.36 16.84
CA THR A 445 13.57 -25.04 16.67
C THR A 445 12.64 -24.84 17.87
N LEU A 446 11.34 -24.83 17.62
CA LEU A 446 10.27 -24.90 18.61
C LEU A 446 9.29 -25.99 18.21
N THR A 447 8.70 -26.68 19.18
CA THR A 447 7.52 -27.51 18.95
C THR A 447 6.29 -26.61 18.75
N PHE A 448 5.28 -27.12 18.05
CA PHE A 448 4.01 -26.41 17.95
C PHE A 448 3.38 -26.14 19.34
N ALA A 449 3.52 -27.08 20.27
CA ALA A 449 3.03 -26.94 21.64
C ALA A 449 3.73 -25.79 22.41
N GLU A 450 5.01 -25.56 22.19
CA GLU A 450 5.74 -24.41 22.75
C GLU A 450 5.23 -23.08 22.19
N LEU A 451 4.90 -23.04 20.89
CA LEU A 451 4.36 -21.82 20.27
C LEU A 451 2.97 -21.45 20.83
N THR A 452 2.14 -22.45 21.15
CA THR A 452 0.75 -22.25 21.60
C THR A 452 0.56 -22.17 23.11
N ASN A 453 1.33 -22.93 23.89
CA ASN A 453 1.25 -22.91 25.35
C ASN A 453 2.26 -21.95 25.99
N GLY A 454 3.27 -21.54 25.23
CA GLY A 454 4.33 -20.65 25.64
C GLY A 454 5.70 -21.33 25.80
N PHE A 455 6.75 -20.51 25.76
CA PHE A 455 8.14 -20.96 25.81
C PHE A 455 9.05 -19.90 26.45
N THR A 456 10.27 -20.29 26.78
CA THR A 456 11.35 -19.39 27.22
C THR A 456 12.64 -19.78 26.53
N LEU A 457 13.21 -18.87 25.75
CA LEU A 457 14.54 -19.07 25.17
C LEU A 457 15.58 -18.54 26.16
N SER A 458 16.34 -19.46 26.76
CA SER A 458 17.33 -19.12 27.77
C SER A 458 18.71 -18.87 27.19
N SER A 459 19.45 -17.94 27.79
CA SER A 459 20.81 -17.56 27.37
C SER A 459 21.83 -18.71 27.39
N GLY A 460 21.56 -19.79 28.15
CA GLY A 460 22.43 -20.97 28.28
C GLY A 460 22.07 -22.17 27.39
N ASN A 461 20.90 -22.17 26.73
CA ASN A 461 20.41 -23.27 25.89
C ASN A 461 20.10 -22.79 24.46
N ILE A 462 20.88 -21.85 23.93
CA ILE A 462 20.83 -21.57 22.49
C ILE A 462 21.29 -22.87 21.80
N PRO A 463 20.43 -23.61 21.09
CA PRO A 463 20.89 -24.76 20.34
C PRO A 463 21.94 -24.22 19.39
N GLU A 464 23.21 -24.64 19.54
CA GLU A 464 24.22 -24.24 18.57
C GLU A 464 23.66 -24.55 17.18
N PRO A 465 23.73 -23.60 16.21
CA PRO A 465 23.38 -23.92 14.84
C PRO A 465 24.24 -25.13 14.50
N ALA A 466 23.60 -26.28 14.22
CA ALA A 466 24.30 -27.55 14.09
C ALA A 466 25.57 -27.32 13.29
N THR A 467 26.73 -27.39 13.96
CA THR A 467 28.04 -27.07 13.36
C THR A 467 28.33 -27.96 12.15
N ALA A 468 27.56 -29.04 11.98
CA ALA A 468 27.47 -29.86 10.79
C ALA A 468 27.05 -29.10 9.50
N ALA A 469 26.18 -28.08 9.57
CA ALA A 469 25.72 -27.35 8.38
C ALA A 469 26.75 -26.33 7.86
N LEU A 470 27.49 -25.68 8.77
CA LEU A 470 28.54 -24.73 8.41
C LEU A 470 29.82 -25.45 7.92
N LEU A 471 30.15 -26.61 8.51
CA LEU A 471 31.27 -27.44 8.05
C LEU A 471 30.93 -28.23 6.77
N GLY A 472 29.67 -28.65 6.61
CA GLY A 472 29.21 -29.34 5.39
C GLY A 472 29.24 -28.46 4.16
N SER A 473 28.81 -27.19 4.28
CA SER A 473 28.87 -26.22 3.19
C SER A 473 30.32 -25.83 2.82
N LEU A 474 31.22 -25.73 3.80
CA LEU A 474 32.65 -25.52 3.56
C LEU A 474 33.31 -26.75 2.90
N ALA A 475 32.95 -27.96 3.31
CA ALA A 475 33.46 -29.21 2.72
C ALA A 475 32.98 -29.40 1.28
N ILE A 476 31.73 -29.04 0.96
CA ILE A 476 31.19 -29.07 -0.41
C ILE A 476 31.91 -28.04 -1.30
N LEU A 477 32.21 -26.84 -0.80
CA LEU A 477 32.95 -25.82 -1.55
C LEU A 477 34.41 -26.23 -1.81
N VAL A 478 35.06 -26.90 -0.85
CA VAL A 478 36.42 -27.44 -0.98
C VAL A 478 36.45 -28.64 -1.93
N LEU A 479 35.47 -29.56 -1.89
CA LEU A 479 35.38 -30.66 -2.85
C LEU A 479 35.09 -30.16 -4.28
N ALA A 480 34.20 -29.18 -4.43
CA ALA A 480 33.87 -28.60 -5.74
C ALA A 480 35.09 -27.90 -6.38
N SER A 481 35.94 -27.25 -5.59
CA SER A 481 37.17 -26.62 -6.08
C SER A 481 38.30 -27.62 -6.42
N LEU A 482 38.38 -28.75 -5.69
CA LEU A 482 39.31 -29.85 -5.99
C LEU A 482 38.93 -30.64 -7.25
N VAL A 483 37.63 -30.88 -7.48
CA VAL A 483 37.13 -31.53 -8.71
C VAL A 483 37.35 -30.63 -9.93
N ARG A 484 37.19 -29.30 -9.80
CA ARG A 484 37.45 -28.35 -10.90
C ARG A 484 38.92 -28.28 -11.32
N ARG A 485 39.87 -28.50 -10.40
CA ARG A 485 41.31 -28.55 -10.73
C ARG A 485 41.73 -29.83 -11.44
N ARG A 486 41.03 -30.95 -11.24
CA ARG A 486 41.35 -32.23 -11.93
C ARG A 486 40.85 -32.31 -13.37
N HIS A 487 39.92 -31.45 -13.78
CA HIS A 487 39.43 -31.39 -15.16
C HIS A 487 40.11 -30.31 -16.02
N ALA A 488 41.07 -29.56 -15.45
CA ALA A 488 41.79 -28.49 -16.14
C ALA A 488 43.31 -28.75 -16.24
N GLY A 489 43.72 -30.02 -16.16
CA GLY A 489 45.12 -30.47 -16.30
C GLY A 489 45.26 -31.55 -17.36
#